data_AF-A0A3E3E6P5-F1
#
_entry.id   AF-A0A3E3E6P5-F1
#
_cell.length_a   1.000
_cell.length_b   1.000
_cell.length_c   1.000
_cell.angle_alpha   90.00
_cell.angle_beta   90.00
_cell.angle_gamma   90.00
#
_symmetry.space_group_name_H-M   'P 1'
#
loop_
_entity.id
_entity.type
_entity.pdbx_description
1 polymer ?
#
loop_
_entity_poly.entity_id
_entity_poly.type
_entity_poly.pdbx_seq_one_letter_code
_entity_poly.pdbx_strand_id
1 'polypeptide(L)'
;MSEFSEMLESYVTTKKVNKYQMAKYLSIDRSSLHKIIQGQRNAPSKDLVKHMGKYLELSPYETSELLELYSIFLVSPERYYRRKNEHSFLSSFHAQPLKIEMPGFQKSDFQI
;
A
#
# COMPACT_ATOMS: atom_id res chain seq x y z
N MET A 1 4.19 -18.02 -6.99
CA MET A 1 4.73 -17.15 -5.92
C MET A 1 3.59 -16.23 -5.51
N SER A 2 3.81 -15.12 -4.79
CA SER A 2 2.76 -14.09 -4.67
C SER A 2 2.72 -13.23 -5.93
N GLU A 3 1.56 -12.67 -6.30
CA GLU A 3 1.44 -11.73 -7.43
C GLU A 3 2.42 -10.55 -7.30
N PHE A 4 2.65 -10.07 -6.07
CA PHE A 4 3.66 -9.05 -5.78
C PHE A 4 5.07 -9.47 -6.24
N SER A 5 5.48 -10.69 -5.89
CA SER A 5 6.81 -11.20 -6.22
C SER A 5 6.97 -11.45 -7.71
N GLU A 6 5.93 -11.95 -8.36
CA GLU A 6 5.91 -12.20 -9.82
C GLU A 6 6.03 -10.88 -10.59
N MET A 7 5.29 -9.85 -10.18
CA MET A 7 5.39 -8.52 -10.78
C MET A 7 6.78 -7.88 -10.54
N LEU A 8 7.30 -7.96 -9.30
CA LEU A 8 8.63 -7.44 -8.99
C LEU A 8 9.73 -8.14 -9.78
N GLU A 9 9.66 -9.47 -9.89
CA GLU A 9 10.61 -10.26 -10.69
C GLU A 9 10.53 -9.92 -12.18
N SER A 10 9.31 -9.73 -12.71
CA SER A 10 9.09 -9.27 -14.08
C SER A 10 9.77 -7.92 -14.34
N TYR A 11 9.58 -6.92 -13.47
CA TYR A 11 10.26 -5.62 -13.62
C TYR A 11 11.77 -5.73 -13.53
N VAL A 12 12.29 -6.52 -12.58
CA VAL A 12 13.74 -6.73 -12.42
C VAL A 12 14.35 -7.39 -13.66
N THR A 13 13.63 -8.33 -14.27
CA THR A 13 14.10 -9.08 -15.45
C THR A 13 14.01 -8.25 -16.72
N THR A 14 12.86 -7.61 -16.97
CA THR A 14 12.60 -6.81 -18.18
C THR A 14 13.52 -5.59 -18.26
N LYS A 15 13.74 -4.89 -17.14
CA LYS A 15 14.63 -3.73 -17.07
C LYS A 15 16.11 -4.10 -16.94
N LYS A 16 16.45 -5.39 -16.92
CA LYS A 16 17.82 -5.92 -16.82
C LYS A 16 18.65 -5.25 -15.72
N VAL A 17 18.01 -4.94 -14.58
CA VAL A 17 18.64 -4.21 -13.49
C VAL A 17 19.72 -5.05 -12.81
N ASN A 18 20.82 -4.38 -12.45
CA ASN A 18 21.86 -4.98 -11.65
C ASN A 18 21.38 -5.15 -10.19
N LYS A 19 21.03 -6.39 -9.82
CA LYS A 19 20.56 -6.75 -8.47
C LYS A 19 21.54 -6.34 -7.35
N TYR A 20 22.85 -6.33 -7.62
CA TYR A 20 23.85 -5.89 -6.65
C TYR A 20 23.76 -4.38 -6.38
N GLN A 21 23.66 -3.57 -7.44
CA GLN A 21 23.49 -2.12 -7.30
C GLN A 21 22.15 -1.77 -6.66
N MET A 22 21.09 -2.52 -6.98
CA MET A 22 19.78 -2.37 -6.35
C MET A 22 19.84 -2.62 -4.84
N ALA A 23 20.51 -3.69 -4.40
CA ALA A 23 20.69 -3.98 -2.98
C ALA A 23 21.43 -2.84 -2.25
N LYS A 24 22.48 -2.31 -2.88
CA LYS A 24 23.24 -1.15 -2.36
C LYS A 24 22.38 0.10 -2.26
N TYR A 25 21.60 0.41 -3.30
CA TYR A 25 20.69 1.56 -3.31
C TYR A 25 19.63 1.46 -2.20
N LEU A 26 19.06 0.27 -2.03
CA LEU A 26 18.03 -0.01 -1.02
C LEU A 26 18.60 -0.16 0.40
N SER A 27 19.93 -0.13 0.58
CA SER A 27 20.61 -0.36 1.86
C SER A 27 20.22 -1.70 2.53
N ILE A 28 20.04 -2.75 1.73
CA ILE A 28 19.77 -4.12 2.21
C ILE A 28 20.81 -5.10 1.68
N ASP A 29 20.96 -6.25 2.34
CA ASP A 29 21.87 -7.28 1.87
C ASP A 29 21.32 -8.01 0.63
N ARG A 30 22.22 -8.55 -0.19
CA ARG A 30 21.88 -9.26 -1.44
C ARG A 30 20.98 -10.46 -1.22
N SER A 31 21.15 -11.19 -0.11
CA SER A 31 20.34 -12.38 0.19
C SER A 31 18.91 -11.97 0.51
N SER A 32 18.73 -10.91 1.29
CA SER A 32 17.42 -10.33 1.56
C SER A 32 16.73 -9.85 0.30
N LEU A 33 17.42 -9.09 -0.56
CA LEU A 33 16.85 -8.67 -1.84
C LEU A 33 16.41 -9.86 -2.69
N HIS A 34 17.27 -10.89 -2.80
CA HIS A 34 16.95 -12.09 -3.56
C HIS A 34 15.71 -12.80 -3.00
N LYS A 35 15.62 -12.98 -1.68
CA LYS A 35 14.47 -13.59 -1.02
C LYS A 35 13.20 -12.77 -1.19
N ILE A 36 13.29 -11.45 -1.22
CA ILE A 36 12.13 -10.57 -1.49
C ILE A 36 11.64 -10.72 -2.92
N ILE A 37 12.55 -10.68 -3.91
CA ILE A 37 12.20 -10.85 -5.32
C ILE A 37 11.52 -12.21 -5.55
N GLN A 38 12.01 -13.28 -4.91
CA GLN A 38 11.45 -14.63 -5.04
C GLN A 38 10.21 -14.88 -4.16
N GLY A 39 9.75 -13.88 -3.38
CA GLY A 39 8.60 -14.03 -2.48
C GLY A 39 8.82 -14.93 -1.27
N GLN A 40 10.08 -15.23 -0.94
CA GLN A 40 10.46 -16.02 0.24
C GLN A 40 10.56 -15.16 1.50
N ARG A 41 10.64 -13.83 1.35
CA ARG A 41 10.71 -12.86 2.45
C ARG A 41 9.88 -11.63 2.10
N ASN A 42 9.16 -11.12 3.09
CA ASN A 42 8.41 -9.87 2.92
C ASN A 42 9.37 -8.68 2.84
N ALA A 43 9.06 -7.72 1.98
CA ALA A 43 9.72 -6.42 2.07
C ALA A 43 9.42 -5.82 3.46
N PRO A 44 10.43 -5.26 4.17
CA PRO A 44 10.27 -4.75 5.53
C PRO A 44 9.34 -3.54 5.65
N SER A 45 9.15 -2.76 4.58
CA SER A 45 8.29 -1.58 4.61
C SER A 45 7.75 -1.20 3.24
N LYS A 46 6.63 -0.46 3.22
CA LYS A 46 6.11 0.19 2.01
C LYS A 46 7.11 1.15 1.40
N ASP A 47 7.90 1.84 2.23
CA ASP A 47 8.91 2.77 1.72
C ASP A 47 10.04 2.04 1.00
N LEU A 48 10.44 0.85 1.45
CA LEU A 48 11.37 0.03 0.66
C LEU A 48 10.81 -0.28 -0.72
N VAL A 49 9.53 -0.67 -0.81
CA VAL A 49 8.85 -0.96 -2.09
C VAL A 49 8.75 0.29 -2.97
N LYS A 50 8.49 1.47 -2.40
CA LYS A 50 8.56 2.74 -3.15
C LYS A 50 9.96 3.00 -3.70
N HIS A 51 11.00 2.77 -2.90
CA HIS A 51 12.38 2.91 -3.36
C HIS A 51 12.74 1.89 -4.44
N MET A 52 12.18 0.67 -4.38
CA MET A 52 12.29 -0.30 -5.48
C MET A 52 11.66 0.27 -6.76
N GLY A 53 10.45 0.83 -6.68
CA GLY A 53 9.79 1.46 -7.82
C GLY A 53 10.60 2.62 -8.41
N LYS A 54 11.20 3.46 -7.56
CA LYS A 54 12.12 4.54 -7.99
C LYS A 54 13.36 4.00 -8.71
N TYR A 55 14.02 2.99 -8.13
CA TYR A 55 15.22 2.38 -8.73
C TYR A 55 14.91 1.69 -10.06
N LEU A 56 13.75 1.06 -10.15
CA LEU A 56 13.23 0.44 -11.35
C LEU A 56 12.67 1.47 -12.34
N GLU A 57 12.68 2.77 -12.04
CA GLU A 57 12.09 3.82 -12.90
C GLU A 57 10.65 3.47 -13.32
N LEU A 58 9.85 2.99 -12.37
CA LEU A 58 8.44 2.71 -12.60
C LEU A 58 7.67 4.03 -12.69
N SER A 59 6.67 4.06 -13.57
CA SER A 59 5.69 5.14 -13.59
C SER A 59 4.92 5.21 -12.26
N PRO A 60 4.26 6.34 -11.96
CA PRO A 60 3.42 6.45 -10.78
C PRO A 60 2.32 5.38 -10.71
N TYR A 61 1.77 5.00 -11.86
CA TYR A 61 0.76 3.95 -11.97
C TYR A 61 1.34 2.57 -11.62
N GLU A 62 2.44 2.17 -12.25
CA GLU A 62 3.11 0.89 -11.96
C GLU A 62 3.57 0.80 -10.49
N THR A 63 4.07 1.90 -9.93
CA THR A 63 4.47 1.95 -8.52
C THR A 63 3.27 1.78 -7.58
N SER A 64 2.12 2.37 -7.93
CA SER A 64 0.87 2.21 -7.18
C SER A 64 0.39 0.77 -7.21
N GLU A 65 0.40 0.15 -8.39
CA GLU A 65 0.00 -1.25 -8.57
C GLU A 65 0.88 -2.20 -7.76
N LEU A 66 2.20 -2.01 -7.81
CA LEU A 66 3.15 -2.79 -7.01
C LEU A 66 2.92 -2.62 -5.49
N LEU A 67 2.58 -1.42 -5.03
CA LEU A 67 2.26 -1.15 -3.62
C LEU A 67 0.92 -1.74 -3.18
N GLU A 68 -0.06 -1.79 -4.08
CA GLU A 68 -1.34 -2.46 -3.84
C GLU A 68 -1.12 -3.97 -3.67
N LEU A 69 -0.40 -4.60 -4.60
CA LEU A 69 -0.06 -6.02 -4.51
C LEU A 69 0.75 -6.33 -3.26
N TYR A 70 1.70 -5.47 -2.87
CA TYR A 70 2.42 -5.60 -1.61
C TYR A 70 1.47 -5.54 -0.40
N SER A 71 0.48 -4.64 -0.43
CA SER A 71 -0.51 -4.52 0.65
C SER A 71 -1.38 -5.77 0.74
N ILE A 72 -1.84 -6.32 -0.40
CA ILE A 72 -2.57 -7.59 -0.47
C ILE A 72 -1.73 -8.73 0.10
N PHE A 73 -0.47 -8.81 -0.31
CA PHE A 73 0.47 -9.85 0.12
C PHE A 73 0.69 -9.85 1.65
N LEU A 74 0.75 -8.69 2.30
CA LEU A 74 0.97 -8.58 3.75
C LEU A 74 -0.21 -9.04 4.62
N VAL A 75 -1.45 -8.77 4.21
CA VAL A 75 -2.65 -9.03 5.03
C VAL A 75 -3.52 -10.18 4.55
N SER A 76 -3.26 -10.71 3.35
CA SER A 76 -4.09 -11.64 2.57
C SER A 76 -5.14 -10.97 1.67
N PRO A 77 -5.45 -11.57 0.49
CA PRO A 77 -6.46 -11.05 -0.44
C PRO A 77 -7.83 -10.84 0.20
N GLU A 78 -8.33 -11.86 0.91
CA GLU A 78 -9.64 -11.81 1.58
C GLU A 78 -9.77 -10.63 2.53
N ARG A 79 -8.77 -10.41 3.39
CA ARG A 79 -8.81 -9.31 4.37
C ARG A 79 -8.66 -7.95 3.69
N TYR A 80 -7.84 -7.86 2.65
CA TYR A 80 -7.63 -6.64 1.89
C TYR A 80 -8.90 -6.21 1.16
N TYR A 81 -9.46 -7.10 0.32
CA TYR A 81 -10.64 -6.78 -0.48
C TYR A 81 -11.88 -6.55 0.38
N ARG A 82 -12.04 -7.28 1.50
CA ARG A 82 -13.11 -6.98 2.45
C ARG A 82 -13.03 -5.55 2.98
N ARG A 83 -11.87 -5.12 3.48
CA ARG A 83 -11.68 -3.74 3.98
C ARG A 83 -11.86 -2.70 2.87
N LYS A 84 -11.39 -2.99 1.65
CA LYS A 84 -11.55 -2.12 0.47
C LYS A 84 -13.02 -1.95 0.11
N ASN A 85 -13.79 -3.05 0.14
CA ASN A 85 -15.22 -3.05 -0.13
C ASN A 85 -16.01 -2.32 0.96
N GLU A 86 -15.70 -2.58 2.24
CA GLU A 86 -16.28 -1.87 3.38
C GLU A 86 -16.03 -0.36 3.27
N HIS A 87 -14.79 0.05 3.01
CA HIS A 87 -14.45 1.47 2.83
C HIS A 87 -15.16 2.08 1.62
N SER A 88 -15.19 1.38 0.49
CA SER A 88 -15.88 1.83 -0.73
C SER A 88 -17.38 2.02 -0.49
N PHE A 89 -18.02 1.05 0.16
CA PHE A 89 -19.41 1.12 0.58
C PHE A 89 -19.66 2.30 1.50
N LEU A 90 -18.85 2.48 2.55
CA LEU A 90 -18.98 3.60 3.47
C LEU A 90 -18.77 4.97 2.78
N SER A 91 -17.84 5.03 1.82
CA SER A 91 -17.58 6.25 1.04
C SER A 91 -18.67 6.55 0.01
N SER A 92 -19.44 5.52 -0.39
CA SER A 92 -20.56 5.67 -1.33
C SER A 92 -21.80 6.27 -0.69
N PHE A 93 -21.90 6.26 0.65
CA PHE A 93 -22.88 7.10 1.32
C PHE A 93 -22.47 8.54 1.06
N HIS A 94 -23.21 9.23 0.19
CA HIS A 94 -23.23 10.67 0.20
C HIS A 94 -23.45 11.08 1.66
N ALA A 95 -22.48 11.78 2.24
CA ALA A 95 -22.69 12.45 3.52
C ALA A 95 -23.81 13.46 3.27
N GLN A 96 -25.06 13.02 3.35
CA GLN A 96 -26.17 13.92 3.56
C GLN A 96 -25.84 14.56 4.90
N PRO A 97 -25.49 15.86 4.94
CA PRO A 97 -25.34 16.50 6.22
C PRO A 97 -26.69 16.33 6.90
N LEU A 98 -26.71 15.52 7.97
CA LEU A 98 -27.86 15.47 8.84
C LEU A 98 -28.03 16.93 9.30
N LYS A 99 -29.10 17.59 8.84
CA LYS A 99 -29.55 18.87 9.40
C LYS A 99 -30.09 18.56 10.79
N ILE A 100 -29.20 18.20 11.70
CA ILE A 100 -29.49 18.22 13.12
C ILE A 100 -29.37 19.69 13.45
N GLU A 101 -30.50 20.39 13.39
CA GLU A 101 -30.64 21.64 14.12
C GLU A 101 -30.39 21.28 15.59
N MET A 102 -29.18 21.55 16.07
CA MET A 102 -28.92 21.48 17.50
C MET A 102 -29.89 22.45 18.15
N PRO A 103 -30.78 22.02 19.05
CA PRO A 103 -31.61 22.95 19.78
C PRO A 103 -30.66 23.92 20.47
N GLY A 104 -30.78 25.21 20.17
CA GLY A 104 -29.92 26.23 20.72
C GLY A 104 -30.05 26.20 22.24
N PHE A 105 -28.98 25.80 22.94
CA PHE A 105 -28.92 25.91 24.39
C PHE A 105 -29.04 27.39 24.76
N GLN A 106 -30.14 27.74 25.42
CA GLN A 106 -30.34 29.09 25.94
C GLN A 106 -29.55 29.20 27.25
N LYS A 107 -28.98 30.37 27.53
CA LYS A 107 -28.26 30.62 28.79
C LYS A 107 -29.13 30.38 30.04
N SER A 108 -30.46 30.36 29.90
CA SER A 108 -31.42 30.00 30.96
C SER A 108 -31.31 28.54 31.41
N ASP A 109 -30.74 27.66 30.58
CA ASP A 109 -30.71 26.22 30.83
C ASP A 109 -29.61 25.81 31.83
N PHE A 110 -28.79 26.77 32.28
CA PHE A 110 -27.65 26.56 33.19
C PHE A 110 -27.76 27.34 34.50
N GLN A 111 -28.95 27.82 34.87
CA GLN A 111 -29.13 28.54 36.14
C GLN A 111 -29.47 27.54 37.25
N ILE A 112 -28.45 27.17 38.03
CA ILE A 112 -28.56 26.45 39.32
C ILE A 112 -28.92 27.46 40.41
#